data_AF-A0A2R6G6R6-F1
#
_entry.id   AF-A0A2R6G6R6-F1
#
_cell.length_a   1.000
_cell.length_b   1.000
_cell.length_c   1.000
_cell.angle_alpha   90.00
_cell.angle_beta   90.00
_cell.angle_gamma   90.00
#
_symmetry.space_group_name_H-M   'P 1'
#
loop_
_entity.id
_entity.type
_entity.pdbx_description
1 polymer ?
#
loop_
_entity_poly.entity_id
_entity_poly.type
_entity_poly.pdbx_seq_one_letter_code
_entity_poly.pdbx_strand_id
1 'polypeptide(L)'
;MDAHLRAGVAIYNAGHYHAAHDAWEDRWLELESGTPDERFLHGLIQFTAAVHHARNRNWSGATGLADSGRGYLADLPPEYRGANVDAVRTYLAALERDPERIERGPPPALTHEGTALGLGDLDFAATTVAAAVLAEELGYDEAAIERAVEYARADLEAGEEGSRFVALLFDFVRDDEHRAVVAQRLAEQGQRRAGRDADVGGLFEE
;
A
#
# COMPACT_ATOMS: atom_id res chain seq x y z
N MET A 1 -2.12 -11.92 1.02
CA MET A 1 -0.94 -11.42 1.75
C MET A 1 0.12 -10.86 0.81
N ASP A 2 0.63 -11.62 -0.15
CA ASP A 2 1.74 -11.17 -1.03
C ASP A 2 1.51 -9.81 -1.72
N ALA A 3 0.41 -9.65 -2.48
CA ALA A 3 0.09 -8.39 -3.16
C ALA A 3 0.02 -7.18 -2.21
N HIS A 4 -0.56 -7.38 -1.01
CA HIS A 4 -0.65 -6.36 0.04
C HIS A 4 0.72 -6.01 0.62
N LEU A 5 1.57 -7.01 0.87
CA LEU A 5 2.93 -6.79 1.34
C LEU A 5 3.73 -5.98 0.32
N ARG A 6 3.72 -6.40 -0.95
CA ARG A 6 4.41 -5.70 -2.05
C ARG A 6 3.90 -4.26 -2.21
N ALA A 7 2.59 -4.04 -2.15
CA ALA A 7 1.99 -2.71 -2.25
C ALA A 7 2.47 -1.80 -1.11
N GLY A 8 2.34 -2.21 0.15
CA GLY A 8 2.77 -1.40 1.28
C GLY A 8 4.28 -1.12 1.28
N VAL A 9 5.11 -2.09 0.88
CA VAL A 9 6.56 -1.89 0.68
C VAL A 9 6.83 -0.79 -0.36
N ALA A 10 6.17 -0.84 -1.51
CA ALA A 10 6.35 0.14 -2.58
C ALA A 10 5.85 1.53 -2.20
N ILE A 11 4.69 1.62 -1.53
CA ILE A 11 4.10 2.88 -1.03
C ILE A 11 5.03 3.52 0.02
N TYR A 12 5.53 2.72 0.96
CA TYR A 12 6.52 3.14 1.94
C TYR A 12 7.79 3.69 1.27
N ASN A 13 8.34 2.94 0.31
CA ASN A 13 9.56 3.33 -0.40
C ASN A 13 9.37 4.58 -1.26
N ALA A 14 8.14 4.85 -1.72
CA ALA A 14 7.75 6.09 -2.39
C ALA A 14 7.60 7.30 -1.45
N GLY A 15 7.75 7.11 -0.14
CA GLY A 15 7.71 8.18 0.86
C GLY A 15 6.34 8.41 1.50
N HIS A 16 5.32 7.64 1.10
CA HIS A 16 3.99 7.66 1.72
C HIS A 16 3.98 6.81 3.01
N TYR A 17 4.78 7.24 3.99
CA TYR A 17 5.02 6.46 5.21
C TYR A 17 3.78 6.24 6.07
N HIS A 18 2.82 7.17 6.04
CA HIS A 18 1.56 7.00 6.76
C HIS A 18 0.72 5.93 6.05
N ALA A 19 0.25 6.25 4.84
CA ALA A 19 -0.59 5.38 3.99
C ALA A 19 -0.09 3.95 3.79
N ALA A 20 1.23 3.71 3.85
CA ALA A 20 1.77 2.36 3.70
C ALA A 20 1.13 1.33 4.65
N HIS A 21 0.67 1.75 5.84
CA HIS A 21 0.00 0.84 6.77
C HIS A 21 -1.36 0.32 6.28
N ASP A 22 -2.10 1.11 5.50
CA ASP A 22 -3.46 0.77 5.03
C ASP A 22 -3.42 -0.42 4.09
N ALA A 23 -2.30 -0.58 3.35
CA ALA A 23 -2.07 -1.74 2.52
C ALA A 23 -2.04 -3.06 3.32
N TRP A 24 -1.74 -3.02 4.63
CA TRP A 24 -1.60 -4.19 5.48
C TRP A 24 -2.70 -4.33 6.53
N GLU A 25 -3.41 -3.25 6.89
CA GLU A 25 -4.32 -3.20 8.03
C GLU A 25 -5.44 -4.25 7.92
N ASP A 26 -6.18 -4.27 6.82
CA ASP A 26 -7.25 -5.26 6.60
C ASP A 26 -6.75 -6.70 6.77
N ARG A 27 -5.56 -6.99 6.22
CA ARG A 27 -4.94 -8.32 6.31
C ARG A 27 -4.47 -8.64 7.71
N TRP A 28 -4.04 -7.64 8.46
CA TRP A 28 -3.65 -7.80 9.84
C TRP A 28 -4.87 -8.10 10.72
N LEU A 29 -5.97 -7.37 10.54
CA LEU A 29 -7.21 -7.55 11.30
C LEU A 29 -7.87 -8.93 11.07
N GLU A 30 -7.62 -9.56 9.92
CA GLU A 30 -8.09 -10.91 9.60
C GLU A 30 -7.28 -12.04 10.28
N LEU A 31 -6.08 -11.75 10.80
CA LEU A 31 -5.18 -12.77 11.34
C LEU A 31 -5.46 -13.10 12.80
N GLU A 32 -5.22 -14.35 13.18
CA GLU A 32 -5.27 -14.76 14.57
C GLU A 32 -4.14 -14.10 15.38
N SER A 33 -4.51 -13.49 16.50
CA SER A 33 -3.59 -12.82 17.41
C SER A 33 -2.45 -13.72 17.87
N GLY A 34 -1.21 -13.22 17.80
CA GLY A 34 -0.04 -13.96 18.26
C GLY A 34 0.48 -15.01 17.25
N THR A 35 -0.06 -15.05 16.04
CA THR A 35 0.60 -15.76 14.93
C THR A 35 1.82 -14.97 14.42
N PRO A 36 2.81 -15.63 13.80
CA PRO A 36 3.96 -14.93 13.21
C PRO A 36 3.57 -13.90 12.14
N ASP A 37 2.54 -14.18 11.34
CA ASP A 37 2.05 -13.24 10.32
C ASP A 37 1.36 -12.02 10.94
N GLU A 38 0.57 -12.19 12.00
CA GLU A 38 -0.07 -11.07 12.70
C GLU A 38 1.00 -10.15 13.28
N ARG A 39 1.95 -10.71 14.04
CA ARG A 39 3.07 -9.96 14.60
C ARG A 39 3.90 -9.27 13.53
N PHE A 40 4.10 -9.92 12.38
CA PHE A 40 4.85 -9.34 11.27
C PHE A 40 4.17 -8.09 10.71
N LEU A 41 2.90 -8.19 10.32
CA LEU A 41 2.18 -7.04 9.76
C LEU A 41 2.01 -5.94 10.81
N HIS A 42 1.70 -6.30 12.05
CA HIS A 42 1.60 -5.34 13.14
C HIS A 42 2.92 -4.60 13.36
N GLY A 43 4.05 -5.31 13.38
CA GLY A 43 5.37 -4.70 13.51
C GLY A 43 5.73 -3.76 12.36
N LEU A 44 5.34 -4.11 11.12
CA LEU A 44 5.53 -3.22 9.96
C LEU A 44 4.64 -1.98 10.05
N ILE A 45 3.37 -2.11 10.44
CA ILE A 45 2.45 -0.98 10.67
C ILE A 45 3.02 -0.02 11.73
N GLN A 46 3.52 -0.55 12.85
CA GLN A 46 4.15 0.24 13.90
C GLN A 46 5.43 0.93 13.39
N PHE A 47 6.21 0.26 12.54
CA PHE A 47 7.41 0.84 11.92
C PHE A 47 7.09 2.04 11.02
N THR A 48 6.12 1.90 10.12
CA THR A 48 5.76 2.98 9.19
C THR A 48 5.15 4.18 9.95
N ALA A 49 4.32 3.91 10.95
CA ALA A 49 3.80 4.93 11.86
C ALA A 49 4.93 5.63 12.66
N ALA A 50 5.91 4.89 13.20
CA ALA A 50 7.04 5.47 13.91
C ALA A 50 7.85 6.43 13.02
N VAL A 51 8.08 6.05 11.75
CA VAL A 51 8.75 6.91 10.77
C VAL A 51 7.93 8.17 10.49
N HIS A 52 6.62 8.04 10.27
CA HIS A 52 5.74 9.18 10.05
C HIS A 52 5.74 10.15 11.24
N HIS A 53 5.60 9.63 12.46
CA HIS A 53 5.65 10.44 13.68
C HIS A 53 6.98 11.18 13.84
N ALA A 54 8.10 10.49 13.56
CA ALA A 54 9.42 11.12 13.62
C ALA A 54 9.55 12.25 12.57
N ARG A 55 9.08 12.04 11.34
CA ARG A 55 9.07 13.07 10.29
C ARG A 55 8.28 14.32 10.70
N ASN A 56 7.21 14.13 11.48
CA ASN A 56 6.37 15.21 11.99
C ASN A 56 6.83 15.77 13.36
N ARG A 57 8.04 15.43 13.80
CA ARG A 57 8.61 15.83 15.10
C ARG A 57 7.78 15.42 16.30
N ASN A 58 6.93 14.41 16.15
CA ASN A 58 6.24 13.78 17.26
C ASN A 58 7.15 12.72 17.89
N TRP A 59 8.15 13.18 18.63
CA TRP A 59 9.21 12.34 19.20
C TRP A 59 8.68 11.29 20.16
N SER A 60 7.76 11.67 21.06
CA SER A 60 7.18 10.74 22.02
C SER A 60 6.38 9.63 21.33
N GLY A 61 5.62 9.97 20.28
CA GLY A 61 4.91 8.98 19.48
C GLY A 61 5.87 8.07 18.73
N ALA A 62 6.88 8.64 18.09
CA ALA A 62 7.90 7.87 17.37
C ALA A 62 8.63 6.86 18.26
N THR A 63 9.04 7.25 19.47
CA THR A 63 9.72 6.35 20.40
C THR A 63 8.81 5.24 20.91
N GLY A 64 7.54 5.55 21.20
CA GLY A 64 6.57 4.55 21.66
C GLY A 64 6.24 3.51 20.60
N LEU A 65 6.01 3.95 19.36
CA LEU A 65 5.76 3.07 18.21
C LEU A 65 7.01 2.26 17.84
N ALA A 66 8.21 2.81 18.07
CA ALA A 66 9.44 2.08 17.85
C ALA A 66 9.64 0.94 18.86
N ASP A 67 9.35 1.16 20.14
CA ASP A 67 9.39 0.12 21.17
C ASP A 67 8.36 -0.99 20.89
N SER A 68 7.10 -0.63 20.65
CA SER A 68 6.03 -1.60 20.34
C SER A 68 6.35 -2.39 19.06
N GLY A 69 6.75 -1.71 17.98
CA GLY A 69 7.11 -2.34 16.70
C GLY A 69 8.25 -3.34 16.85
N ARG A 70 9.27 -3.04 17.67
CA ARG A 70 10.33 -4.00 18.00
C ARG A 70 9.80 -5.20 18.77
N GLY A 71 8.89 -4.98 19.72
CA GLY A 71 8.25 -6.06 20.47
C GLY A 71 7.57 -7.08 19.56
N TYR A 72 6.81 -6.61 18.56
CA TYR A 72 6.15 -7.50 17.60
C TYR A 72 7.15 -8.27 16.71
N LEU A 73 8.23 -7.62 16.28
CA LEU A 73 9.21 -8.22 15.36
C LEU A 73 10.30 -9.06 16.07
N ALA A 74 10.32 -9.09 17.41
CA ALA A 74 11.43 -9.62 18.19
C ALA A 74 11.78 -11.09 17.86
N ASP A 75 10.76 -11.94 17.78
CA ASP A 75 10.92 -13.39 17.59
C ASP A 75 10.85 -13.83 16.11
N LEU A 76 10.75 -12.88 15.17
CA LEU A 76 10.75 -13.19 13.75
C LEU A 76 12.18 -13.40 13.22
N PRO A 77 12.36 -14.24 12.19
CA PRO A 77 13.65 -14.36 11.52
C PRO A 77 14.11 -13.02 10.91
N PRO A 78 15.43 -12.83 10.67
CA PRO A 78 15.97 -11.60 10.05
C PRO A 78 15.32 -11.23 8.72
N GLU A 79 14.87 -12.24 7.97
CA GLU A 79 14.02 -12.10 6.80
C GLU A 79 12.74 -12.90 7.04
N TYR A 80 11.58 -12.29 6.82
CA TYR A 80 10.28 -12.95 6.97
C TYR A 80 9.35 -12.51 5.84
N ARG A 81 8.70 -13.48 5.16
CA ARG A 81 7.87 -13.23 3.97
C ARG A 81 8.61 -12.40 2.89
N GLY A 82 9.91 -12.63 2.73
CA GLY A 82 10.77 -11.88 1.80
C GLY A 82 11.17 -10.48 2.26
N ALA A 83 10.66 -10.00 3.41
CA ALA A 83 10.96 -8.66 3.93
C ALA A 83 12.19 -8.63 4.85
N ASN A 84 12.98 -7.56 4.77
CA ASN A 84 14.18 -7.32 5.56
C ASN A 84 13.90 -6.87 7.01
N VAL A 85 13.24 -7.74 7.79
CA VAL A 85 12.84 -7.48 9.18
C VAL A 85 14.01 -7.01 10.06
N ASP A 86 15.21 -7.54 9.86
CA ASP A 86 16.37 -7.14 10.68
C ASP A 86 16.77 -5.67 10.50
N ALA A 87 16.65 -5.15 9.27
CA ALA A 87 16.89 -3.74 8.99
C ALA A 87 15.85 -2.85 9.68
N VAL A 88 14.59 -3.29 9.68
CA VAL A 88 13.49 -2.61 10.39
C VAL A 88 13.75 -2.58 11.90
N ARG A 89 14.07 -3.72 12.51
CA ARG A 89 14.37 -3.80 13.95
C ARG A 89 15.55 -2.92 14.35
N THR A 90 16.63 -2.98 13.56
CA THR A 90 17.83 -2.16 13.79
C THR A 90 17.49 -0.67 13.72
N TYR A 91 16.69 -0.27 12.74
CA TYR A 91 16.27 1.12 12.60
C TYR A 91 15.38 1.57 13.76
N LEU A 92 14.40 0.76 14.15
CA LEU A 92 13.51 1.06 15.28
C LEU A 92 14.30 1.21 16.58
N ALA A 93 15.28 0.34 16.84
CA ALA A 93 16.11 0.43 18.04
C ALA A 93 16.92 1.73 18.09
N ALA A 94 17.40 2.19 16.94
CA ALA A 94 18.09 3.47 16.83
C ALA A 94 17.11 4.66 16.95
N LEU A 95 15.91 4.55 16.39
CA LEU A 95 14.88 5.60 16.45
C LEU A 95 14.34 5.79 17.87
N GLU A 96 14.13 4.70 18.61
CA GLU A 96 13.71 4.71 20.01
C GLU A 96 14.71 5.46 20.90
N ARG A 97 16.01 5.25 20.68
CA ARG A 97 17.08 5.92 21.45
C ARG A 97 17.29 7.39 21.08
N ASP A 98 16.99 7.73 19.83
CA ASP A 98 17.34 9.01 19.22
C ASP A 98 16.37 9.32 18.08
N PRO A 99 15.15 9.81 18.39
CA PRO A 99 14.10 10.01 17.39
C PRO A 99 14.44 11.11 16.37
N GLU A 100 15.30 12.07 16.73
CA GLU A 100 15.79 13.13 15.84
C GLU A 100 16.70 12.60 14.72
N ARG A 101 17.14 11.34 14.77
CA ARG A 101 17.99 10.75 13.71
C ARG A 101 17.33 10.74 12.34
N ILE A 102 15.99 10.79 12.29
CA ILE A 102 15.23 10.94 11.06
C ILE A 102 15.61 12.22 10.29
N GLU A 103 16.09 13.26 10.98
CA GLU A 103 16.54 14.50 10.35
C GLU A 103 17.96 14.38 9.77
N ARG A 104 18.73 13.35 10.13
CA ARG A 104 20.12 13.13 9.70
C ARG A 104 20.25 12.15 8.54
N GLY A 105 19.18 11.47 8.14
CA GLY A 105 19.20 10.54 7.03
C GLY A 105 17.85 9.86 6.80
N PRO A 106 17.66 9.23 5.64
CA PRO A 106 16.42 8.53 5.34
C PRO A 106 16.27 7.28 6.23
N PRO A 107 15.02 6.84 6.48
CA PRO A 107 14.79 5.51 7.00
C PRO A 107 15.19 4.44 5.96
N PRO A 108 15.40 3.17 6.37
CA PRO A 108 15.81 2.12 5.45
C PRO A 108 14.70 1.84 4.45
N ALA A 109 15.07 1.56 3.20
CA ALA A 109 14.12 0.98 2.27
C ALA A 109 13.66 -0.39 2.77
N LEU A 110 12.37 -0.66 2.61
CA LEU A 110 11.84 -2.00 2.76
C LEU A 110 12.15 -2.80 1.49
N THR A 111 12.58 -4.04 1.64
CA THR A 111 12.80 -4.95 0.51
C THR A 111 11.76 -6.05 0.52
N HIS A 112 11.50 -6.64 -0.65
CA HIS A 112 10.80 -7.90 -0.82
C HIS A 112 11.65 -8.80 -1.71
N GLU A 113 11.99 -9.99 -1.22
CA GLU A 113 12.88 -10.95 -1.89
C GLU A 113 14.22 -10.29 -2.31
N GLY A 114 14.78 -9.49 -1.39
CA GLY A 114 16.05 -8.77 -1.60
C GLY A 114 15.98 -7.55 -2.51
N THR A 115 14.82 -7.22 -3.08
CA THR A 115 14.64 -6.05 -3.96
C THR A 115 13.91 -4.93 -3.24
N ALA A 116 14.43 -3.70 -3.29
CA ALA A 116 13.71 -2.51 -2.82
C ALA A 116 12.66 -2.11 -3.86
N LEU A 117 11.42 -2.59 -3.68
CA LEU A 117 10.34 -2.36 -4.65
C LEU A 117 9.94 -0.89 -4.67
N GLY A 118 9.78 -0.33 -5.87
CA GLY A 118 9.04 0.90 -6.11
C GLY A 118 7.66 0.62 -6.72
N LEU A 119 6.85 1.67 -6.88
CA LEU A 119 5.50 1.57 -7.48
C LEU A 119 5.52 1.01 -8.92
N GLY A 120 6.63 1.19 -9.64
CA GLY A 120 6.86 0.63 -10.97
C GLY A 120 7.02 -0.89 -11.00
N ASP A 121 7.39 -1.51 -9.89
CA ASP A 121 7.67 -2.96 -9.78
C ASP A 121 6.42 -3.78 -9.40
N LEU A 122 5.30 -3.11 -9.18
CA LEU A 122 4.04 -3.75 -8.82
C LEU A 122 3.42 -4.43 -10.04
N ASP A 123 2.98 -5.67 -9.84
CA ASP A 123 2.09 -6.35 -10.77
C ASP A 123 0.65 -5.82 -10.65
N PHE A 124 -0.29 -6.37 -11.41
CA PHE A 124 -1.66 -5.89 -11.37
C PHE A 124 -2.30 -6.07 -9.98
N ALA A 125 -2.12 -7.21 -9.33
CA ALA A 125 -2.72 -7.47 -8.02
C ALA A 125 -2.26 -6.45 -6.98
N ALA A 126 -0.95 -6.23 -6.87
CA ALA A 126 -0.40 -5.23 -5.94
C ALA A 126 -0.71 -3.79 -6.36
N THR A 127 -0.81 -3.51 -7.66
CA THR A 127 -1.23 -2.20 -8.17
C THR A 127 -2.65 -1.86 -7.74
N THR A 128 -3.58 -2.82 -7.73
CA THR A 128 -4.95 -2.55 -7.28
C THR A 128 -5.02 -2.18 -5.80
N VAL A 129 -4.19 -2.80 -4.95
CA VAL A 129 -4.06 -2.43 -3.53
C VAL A 129 -3.46 -1.04 -3.39
N ALA A 130 -2.36 -0.76 -4.09
CA ALA A 130 -1.71 0.55 -4.04
C ALA A 130 -2.61 1.67 -4.58
N ALA A 131 -3.42 1.40 -5.60
CA ALA A 131 -4.37 2.37 -6.13
C ALA A 131 -5.41 2.77 -5.09
N ALA A 132 -5.98 1.82 -4.34
CA ALA A 132 -6.94 2.11 -3.28
C ALA A 132 -6.31 2.99 -2.17
N VAL A 133 -5.16 2.57 -1.66
CA VAL A 133 -4.44 3.28 -0.59
C VAL A 133 -4.04 4.71 -1.01
N LEU A 134 -3.51 4.87 -2.23
CA LEU A 134 -3.13 6.20 -2.74
C LEU A 134 -4.35 7.07 -3.06
N ALA A 135 -5.49 6.47 -3.39
CA ALA A 135 -6.72 7.23 -3.60
C ALA A 135 -7.17 7.90 -2.31
N GLU A 136 -7.21 7.14 -1.21
CA GLU A 136 -7.56 7.64 0.11
C GLU A 136 -6.55 8.69 0.61
N GLU A 137 -5.26 8.34 0.68
CA GLU A 137 -4.21 9.22 1.21
C GLU A 137 -4.13 10.57 0.49
N LEU A 138 -4.37 10.57 -0.83
CA LEU A 138 -4.25 11.77 -1.66
C LEU A 138 -5.59 12.46 -1.93
N GLY A 139 -6.70 11.95 -1.37
CA GLY A 139 -8.02 12.56 -1.47
C GLY A 139 -8.65 12.49 -2.87
N TYR A 140 -8.42 11.40 -3.61
CA TYR A 140 -9.11 11.10 -4.85
C TYR A 140 -10.45 10.41 -4.60
N ASP A 141 -11.29 10.31 -5.64
CA ASP A 141 -12.57 9.59 -5.58
C ASP A 141 -12.32 8.07 -5.46
N GLU A 142 -12.32 7.58 -4.22
CA GLU A 142 -12.11 6.16 -3.89
C GLU A 142 -13.10 5.26 -4.62
N ALA A 143 -14.38 5.64 -4.67
CA ALA A 143 -15.42 4.86 -5.35
C ALA A 143 -15.20 4.79 -6.86
N ALA A 144 -14.58 5.81 -7.48
CA ALA A 144 -14.18 5.74 -8.87
C ALA A 144 -12.98 4.78 -9.09
N ILE A 145 -12.03 4.75 -8.16
CA ILE A 145 -10.87 3.85 -8.21
C ILE A 145 -11.30 2.40 -7.97
N GLU A 146 -12.14 2.14 -6.97
CA GLU A 146 -12.71 0.83 -6.69
C GLU A 146 -13.45 0.28 -7.92
N ARG A 147 -14.35 1.07 -8.51
CA ARG A 147 -15.06 0.69 -9.75
C ARG A 147 -14.12 0.41 -10.92
N ALA A 148 -13.05 1.20 -11.05
CA ALA A 148 -12.04 0.94 -12.08
C ALA A 148 -11.31 -0.39 -11.85
N VAL A 149 -11.01 -0.75 -10.59
CA VAL A 149 -10.42 -2.04 -10.22
C VAL A 149 -11.37 -3.18 -10.56
N GLU A 150 -12.66 -3.05 -10.27
CA GLU A 150 -13.69 -4.04 -10.62
C GLU A 150 -13.73 -4.29 -12.14
N TYR A 151 -13.79 -3.21 -12.93
CA TYR A 151 -13.80 -3.31 -14.39
C TYR A 151 -12.51 -3.87 -14.95
N ALA A 152 -11.35 -3.49 -14.40
CA ALA A 152 -10.07 -4.04 -14.81
C ALA A 152 -9.99 -5.57 -14.55
N ARG A 153 -10.51 -6.03 -13.41
CA ARG A 153 -10.59 -7.47 -13.09
C ARG A 153 -11.51 -8.21 -14.06
N ALA A 154 -12.70 -7.67 -14.31
CA ALA A 154 -13.65 -8.25 -15.25
C ALA A 154 -13.08 -8.37 -16.67
N ASP A 155 -12.36 -7.35 -17.15
CA ASP A 155 -11.72 -7.37 -18.48
C ASP A 155 -10.64 -8.47 -18.57
N LEU A 156 -9.82 -8.62 -17.52
CA LEU A 156 -8.79 -9.66 -17.49
C LEU A 156 -9.39 -11.07 -17.42
N GLU A 157 -10.46 -11.26 -16.65
CA GLU A 157 -11.20 -12.53 -16.59
C GLU A 157 -11.84 -12.89 -17.95
N ALA A 158 -12.27 -11.88 -18.71
CA ALA A 158 -12.78 -12.03 -20.07
C ALA A 158 -11.67 -12.22 -21.13
N GLY A 159 -10.39 -12.11 -20.76
CA GLY A 159 -9.25 -12.26 -21.66
C GLY A 159 -8.98 -11.04 -22.55
N GLU A 160 -9.44 -9.84 -22.15
CA GLU A 160 -9.21 -8.61 -22.90
C GLU A 160 -7.78 -8.07 -22.68
N GLU A 161 -6.84 -8.48 -23.52
CA GLU A 161 -5.39 -8.14 -23.43
C GLU A 161 -5.07 -6.63 -23.52
N GLY A 162 -6.06 -5.77 -23.75
CA GLY A 162 -5.92 -4.31 -23.90
C GLY A 162 -6.77 -3.49 -22.95
N SER A 163 -7.15 -4.02 -21.78
CA SER A 163 -8.00 -3.30 -20.83
C SER A 163 -7.44 -1.91 -20.51
N ARG A 164 -8.23 -0.89 -20.86
CA ARG A 164 -7.89 0.50 -20.58
C ARG A 164 -7.89 0.80 -19.09
N PHE A 165 -8.71 0.10 -18.30
CA PHE A 165 -8.73 0.26 -16.84
C PHE A 165 -7.43 -0.27 -16.23
N VAL A 166 -6.91 -1.41 -16.69
CA VAL A 166 -5.61 -1.94 -16.25
C VAL A 166 -4.50 -0.91 -16.52
N ALA A 167 -4.42 -0.39 -17.75
CA ALA A 167 -3.41 0.61 -18.11
C ALA A 167 -3.50 1.88 -17.24
N LEU A 168 -4.70 2.43 -17.09
CA LEU A 168 -4.92 3.64 -16.29
C LEU A 168 -4.66 3.42 -14.79
N LEU A 169 -4.92 2.23 -14.24
CA LEU A 169 -4.58 1.92 -12.84
C LEU A 169 -3.05 1.88 -12.63
N PHE A 170 -2.30 1.31 -13.57
CA PHE A 170 -0.85 1.38 -13.54
C PHE A 170 -0.34 2.82 -13.64
N ASP A 171 -0.89 3.61 -14.56
CA ASP A 171 -0.51 5.02 -14.70
C ASP A 171 -0.86 5.81 -13.42
N PHE A 172 -2.02 5.57 -12.81
CA PHE A 172 -2.45 6.24 -11.58
C PHE A 172 -1.47 5.99 -10.44
N VAL A 173 -1.00 4.74 -10.30
CA VAL A 173 -0.05 4.37 -9.26
C VAL A 173 1.36 4.89 -9.57
N ARG A 174 1.80 4.82 -10.83
CA ARG A 174 3.21 5.03 -11.21
C ARG A 174 3.57 6.47 -11.60
N ASP A 175 2.62 7.26 -12.10
CA ASP A 175 2.86 8.60 -12.62
C ASP A 175 2.33 9.67 -11.65
N ASP A 176 3.20 10.11 -10.72
CA ASP A 176 2.89 11.16 -9.75
C ASP A 176 2.56 12.50 -10.40
N GLU A 177 3.26 12.85 -11.49
CA GLU A 177 3.10 14.12 -12.18
C GLU A 177 1.72 14.26 -12.82
N HIS A 178 1.20 13.17 -13.38
CA HIS A 178 -0.08 13.17 -14.11
C HIS A 178 -1.23 12.48 -13.36
N ARG A 179 -1.04 12.04 -12.11
CA ARG A 179 -2.02 11.23 -11.37
C ARG A 179 -3.42 11.82 -11.36
N ALA A 180 -3.56 13.13 -11.16
CA ALA A 180 -4.85 13.81 -11.15
C ALA A 180 -5.60 13.68 -12.49
N VAL A 181 -4.89 13.78 -13.61
CA VAL A 181 -5.48 13.60 -14.96
C VAL A 181 -5.89 12.14 -15.17
N VAL A 182 -5.09 11.20 -14.68
CA VAL A 182 -5.40 9.76 -14.76
C VAL A 182 -6.63 9.42 -13.91
N ALA A 183 -6.71 9.94 -12.69
CA ALA A 183 -7.85 9.77 -11.79
C ALA A 183 -9.16 10.27 -12.42
N GLN A 184 -9.12 11.48 -13.02
CA GLN A 184 -10.27 12.01 -13.75
C GLN A 184 -10.68 11.08 -14.90
N ARG A 185 -9.72 10.56 -15.67
CA ARG A 185 -10.01 9.63 -16.77
C ARG A 185 -10.61 8.33 -16.26
N LEU A 186 -10.11 7.77 -15.15
CA LEU A 186 -10.68 6.57 -14.52
C LEU A 186 -12.14 6.79 -14.14
N ALA A 187 -12.44 7.92 -13.47
CA ALA A 187 -13.81 8.26 -13.09
C ALA A 187 -14.74 8.39 -14.31
N GLU A 188 -14.33 9.14 -15.33
CA GLU A 188 -15.14 9.31 -16.55
C GLU A 188 -15.35 8.00 -17.32
N GLN A 189 -14.33 7.14 -17.43
CA GLN A 189 -14.47 5.85 -18.11
C GLN A 189 -15.38 4.91 -17.30
N GLY A 190 -15.22 4.88 -15.97
CA GLY A 190 -16.04 4.08 -15.08
C GLY A 190 -17.52 4.48 -15.18
N GLN A 191 -17.83 5.78 -15.12
CA GLN A 191 -19.20 6.28 -15.28
C GLN A 191 -19.79 5.93 -16.65
N ARG A 192 -19.01 6.07 -17.74
CA ARG A 192 -19.47 5.71 -19.09
C ARG A 192 -19.77 4.22 -19.22
N ARG A 193 -18.98 3.34 -18.60
CA ARG A 193 -19.23 1.89 -18.63
C ARG A 193 -20.44 1.53 -17.76
N ALA A 194 -20.54 2.08 -16.56
CA ALA A 194 -21.67 1.86 -15.67
C ALA A 194 -23.00 2.26 -16.32
N GLY A 195 -23.04 3.38 -17.05
CA GLY A 195 -24.21 3.78 -17.82
C GLY A 195 -24.61 2.75 -18.90
N ARG A 196 -23.64 2.24 -19.66
CA ARG A 196 -23.90 1.19 -20.67
C ARG A 196 -24.38 -0.11 -20.05
N ASP A 197 -23.79 -0.53 -18.93
CA ASP A 197 -24.17 -1.77 -18.25
C ASP A 197 -25.61 -1.68 -17.70
N ALA A 198 -25.99 -0.51 -17.17
CA ALA A 198 -27.35 -0.24 -16.70
C ALA A 198 -28.39 -0.23 -17.85
N ASP A 199 -28.04 0.39 -18.99
CA ASP A 199 -28.89 0.39 -20.18
C ASP A 199 -29.11 -1.02 -20.73
N VAL A 200 -28.09 -1.90 -20.69
CA VAL A 200 -28.20 -3.29 -21.12
C VAL A 200 -29.04 -4.12 -20.14
N GLY A 201 -28.87 -3.92 -18.82
CA GLY A 201 -29.66 -4.63 -17.81
C GLY A 201 -31.17 -4.37 -17.93
N GLY A 202 -31.57 -3.12 -18.21
CA GLY A 202 -32.98 -2.75 -18.38
C GLY A 202 -33.65 -3.29 -19.64
N LEU A 203 -32.91 -3.83 -20.62
CA LEU A 203 -33.45 -4.39 -21.86
C LEU A 203 -33.93 -5.84 -21.72
N PHE A 204 -33.64 -6.52 -20.61
CA PHE A 204 -34.00 -7.93 -20.37
C PHE A 204 -35.04 -8.13 -19.25
N GLU A 205 -35.61 -7.05 -18.70
CA GLU A 205 -36.61 -7.07 -17.63
C GLU A 205 -38.07 -6.91 -18.11
N GLU A 206 -38.38 -7.20 -19.40
CA GLU A 206 -39.75 -7.21 -19.96
C GLU A 206 -40.36 -8.62 -20.11
#